data_AF-A0A4Y1RHL4-F1
#
_entry.id   AF-A0A4Y1RHL4-F1
#
_cell.length_a   1.000
_cell.length_b   1.000
_cell.length_c   1.000
_cell.angle_alpha   90.00
_cell.angle_beta   90.00
_cell.angle_gamma   90.00
#
_symmetry.space_group_name_H-M   'P 1'
#
loop_
_entity.id
_entity.type
_entity.pdbx_description
1 polymer ?
#
loop_
_entity_poly.entity_id
_entity_poly.type
_entity_poly.pdbx_seq_one_letter_code
_entity_poly.pdbx_strand_id
1 'polypeptide(L)'
;MSSPSKRREMDLMKLMMSDYKVEMINDGMQEFYVDFNGPKENLVNVFEVFLPQLLLYPNPSDPLNGEAAALMMRDRSAYEQRVKEYCEKYAKPEDIGGAPEEKSSDDEDLSEDEYDSSDDAVAGQADP
;
A
#
# COMPACT_ATOMS: atom_id res chain seq x y z
N MET A 1 -3.45 -13.64 -23.02
CA MET A 1 -2.67 -12.87 -22.03
C MET A 1 -1.69 -11.97 -22.76
N SER A 2 -1.67 -10.66 -22.49
CA SER A 2 -0.72 -9.75 -23.13
C SER A 2 0.69 -10.05 -22.62
N SER A 3 1.68 -10.11 -23.50
CA SER A 3 3.05 -10.35 -23.06
C SER A 3 3.54 -9.17 -22.21
N PRO A 4 4.37 -9.42 -21.18
CA PRO A 4 4.91 -8.37 -20.32
C PRO A 4 5.55 -7.20 -21.10
N SER A 5 6.15 -7.48 -22.26
CA SER A 5 6.70 -6.44 -23.15
C SER A 5 5.62 -5.53 -23.74
N LYS A 6 4.51 -6.09 -24.21
CA LYS A 6 3.40 -5.32 -24.81
C LYS A 6 2.73 -4.41 -23.80
N ARG A 7 2.57 -4.87 -22.54
CA ARG A 7 2.01 -4.04 -21.48
C ARG A 7 2.94 -2.88 -21.15
N ARG A 8 4.23 -3.15 -20.95
CA ARG A 8 5.25 -2.13 -20.69
C ARG A 8 5.32 -1.07 -21.79
N GLU A 9 5.32 -1.49 -23.05
CA GLU A 9 5.31 -0.58 -24.21
C GLU A 9 4.06 0.31 -24.23
N MET A 10 2.88 -0.28 -24.01
CA MET A 10 1.62 0.48 -23.96
C MET A 10 1.63 1.51 -22.83
N ASP A 11 2.08 1.12 -21.64
CA ASP A 11 2.07 2.00 -20.47
C ASP A 11 3.13 3.12 -20.62
N LEU A 12 4.28 2.83 -21.23
CA LEU A 12 5.28 3.85 -21.57
C LEU A 12 4.75 4.85 -22.61
N MET A 13 4.07 4.37 -23.65
CA MET A 13 3.45 5.26 -24.65
C MET A 13 2.39 6.16 -24.02
N LYS A 14 1.57 5.65 -23.11
CA LYS A 14 0.59 6.47 -22.37
C LYS A 14 1.27 7.54 -21.53
N LEU A 15 2.38 7.19 -20.88
CA LEU A 15 3.15 8.12 -20.06
C LEU A 15 3.79 9.22 -20.92
N MET A 16 4.33 8.89 -22.10
CA MET A 16 4.85 9.89 -23.05
C MET A 16 3.78 10.81 -23.66
N MET A 17 2.52 10.33 -23.72
CA MET A 17 1.38 11.12 -24.22
C MET A 17 0.67 11.91 -23.11
N SER A 18 1.08 11.74 -21.86
CA SER A 18 0.53 12.47 -20.73
C SER A 18 1.19 13.83 -20.56
N ASP A 19 0.65 14.64 -19.65
CA ASP A 19 1.22 15.95 -19.32
C ASP A 19 2.46 15.87 -18.40
N TYR A 20 2.93 14.66 -18.07
CA TYR A 20 4.16 14.47 -17.32
C TYR A 20 5.38 14.73 -18.23
N LYS A 21 6.40 15.40 -17.67
CA LYS A 21 7.69 15.55 -18.35
C LYS A 21 8.50 14.27 -18.15
N VAL A 22 8.63 13.50 -19.22
CA VAL A 22 9.34 12.21 -19.26
C VAL A 22 10.64 12.37 -20.05
N GLU A 23 11.77 11.95 -19.48
CA GLU A 23 13.08 11.95 -20.14
C GLU A 23 13.58 10.51 -20.26
N MET A 24 13.80 10.04 -21.50
CA MET A 24 14.31 8.69 -21.75
C MET A 24 15.81 8.60 -21.53
N ILE A 25 16.27 7.49 -20.95
CA ILE A 25 17.69 7.24 -20.73
C ILE A 25 18.21 6.31 -21.82
N ASN A 26 19.32 6.70 -22.47
CA ASN A 26 20.02 5.89 -23.47
C ASN A 26 19.13 5.36 -24.62
N ASP A 27 18.08 6.10 -25.00
CA ASP A 27 17.08 5.71 -26.01
C ASP A 27 16.38 4.35 -25.72
N GLY A 28 16.45 3.86 -24.48
CA GLY A 28 15.89 2.58 -24.06
C GLY A 28 14.52 2.72 -23.40
N MET A 29 13.58 1.82 -23.70
CA MET A 29 12.24 1.77 -23.09
C MET A 29 12.22 1.22 -21.65
N GLN A 30 13.39 0.92 -21.08
CA GLN A 30 13.51 0.25 -19.78
C GLN A 30 13.77 1.24 -18.65
N GLU A 31 14.33 2.41 -18.95
CA GLU A 31 14.77 3.38 -17.95
C GLU A 31 14.42 4.80 -18.40
N PHE A 32 13.79 5.57 -17.53
CA PHE A 32 13.35 6.95 -17.81
C PHE A 32 13.20 7.73 -16.51
N TYR A 33 13.30 9.05 -16.60
CA TYR A 33 12.98 9.98 -15.52
C TYR A 33 11.61 10.60 -15.76
N VAL A 34 10.88 10.88 -14.68
CA VAL A 34 9.61 11.61 -14.71
C VAL A 34 9.66 12.74 -13.70
N ASP A 35 9.42 13.97 -14.15
CA ASP A 35 9.32 15.11 -13.25
C ASP A 35 7.92 15.17 -12.63
N PHE A 36 7.85 14.77 -11.37
CA PHE A 36 6.64 14.95 -10.56
C PHE A 36 6.69 16.32 -9.88
N ASN A 37 5.85 17.23 -10.35
CA ASN A 37 5.60 18.46 -9.61
C ASN A 37 4.70 18.12 -8.42
N GLY A 38 5.29 18.02 -7.22
CA GLY A 38 4.52 17.96 -5.99
C GLY A 38 3.59 19.19 -5.88
N PRO A 39 2.39 19.05 -5.30
CA PRO A 39 1.49 20.18 -5.13
C PRO A 39 2.20 21.28 -4.34
N LYS A 40 2.29 22.49 -4.93
CA LYS A 40 3.24 23.51 -4.49
C LYS A 40 3.09 23.94 -3.02
N GLU A 41 1.92 23.82 -2.40
CA GLU A 41 1.71 24.25 -1.01
C GLU A 41 0.52 23.55 -0.32
N ASN A 42 0.44 22.21 -0.32
CA ASN A 42 -0.59 21.56 0.51
C ASN A 42 -0.13 20.24 1.15
N LEU A 43 0.19 20.32 2.44
CA LEU A 43 0.36 19.13 3.31
C LEU A 43 -0.98 18.46 3.63
N VAL A 44 -2.10 19.00 3.16
CA VAL A 44 -3.43 18.40 3.26
C VAL A 44 -3.39 16.94 2.82
N ASN A 45 -2.75 16.63 1.70
CA ASN A 45 -2.61 15.24 1.24
C ASN A 45 -1.82 14.35 2.23
N VAL A 46 -0.86 14.91 2.98
CA VAL A 46 -0.10 14.16 3.99
C VAL A 46 -1.02 13.71 5.11
N PHE A 47 -1.88 14.60 5.60
CA PHE A 47 -2.78 14.33 6.72
C PHE A 47 -4.06 13.58 6.30
N GLU A 48 -4.61 13.86 5.12
CA GLU A 48 -5.86 13.26 4.64
C GLU A 48 -5.66 11.92 3.92
N VAL A 49 -4.50 11.69 3.28
CA VAL A 49 -4.29 10.50 2.43
C VAL A 49 -3.10 9.67 2.91
N PHE A 50 -1.90 10.26 3.00
CA PHE A 50 -0.69 9.47 3.24
C PHE A 50 -0.63 8.88 4.65
N LEU A 51 -0.91 9.67 5.70
CA LEU A 51 -0.85 9.18 7.08
C LEU A 51 -1.91 8.11 7.36
N PRO A 52 -3.20 8.29 7.00
CA PRO A 52 -4.19 7.23 7.17
C PRO A 52 -3.82 5.94 6.43
N GLN A 53 -3.35 6.04 5.18
CA GLN A 53 -2.92 4.87 4.42
C GLN A 53 -1.71 4.16 5.04
N LEU A 54 -0.72 4.92 5.53
CA LEU A 54 0.47 4.35 6.17
C LEU A 54 0.14 3.66 7.50
N LEU A 55 -0.81 4.21 8.27
CA LEU A 55 -1.26 3.60 9.52
C LEU A 55 -2.06 2.31 9.27
N LEU A 56 -2.82 2.24 8.17
CA LEU A 56 -3.56 1.05 7.78
C LEU A 56 -2.64 -0.06 7.23
N TYR A 57 -1.57 0.33 6.51
CA TYR A 57 -0.62 -0.58 5.89
C TYR A 57 0.83 -0.20 6.24
N PRO A 58 1.29 -0.52 7.46
CA PRO A 58 2.67 -0.28 7.84
C PRO A 58 3.62 -1.14 6.98
N ASN A 59 4.81 -0.60 6.70
CA ASN A 59 5.85 -1.30 5.96
C ASN A 59 6.93 -1.84 6.92
N PRO A 60 6.87 -3.11 7.34
CA PRO A 60 7.86 -3.69 8.24
C PRO A 60 9.20 -4.05 7.56
N SER A 61 9.26 -4.05 6.23
CA SER A 61 10.48 -4.39 5.48
C SER A 61 11.52 -3.27 5.43
N ASP A 62 11.12 -2.03 5.72
CA ASP A 62 12.01 -0.88 5.88
C ASP A 62 11.62 -0.06 7.12
N PRO A 63 11.92 -0.57 8.33
CA PRO A 63 11.30 -0.05 9.53
C PRO A 63 12.09 1.11 10.14
N LEU A 64 11.40 2.21 10.43
CA LEU A 64 11.93 3.25 11.32
C LEU A 64 11.93 2.81 12.78
N ASN A 65 10.94 2.00 13.19
CA ASN A 65 10.87 1.36 14.52
C ASN A 65 11.07 -0.15 14.38
N GLY A 66 12.30 -0.60 14.61
CA GLY A 66 12.67 -2.01 14.47
C GLY A 66 11.94 -2.96 15.42
N GLU A 67 11.60 -2.53 16.66
CA GLU A 67 10.88 -3.38 17.62
C GLU A 67 9.44 -3.65 17.15
N ALA A 68 8.76 -2.59 16.71
CA ALA A 68 7.38 -2.69 16.21
C ALA A 68 7.31 -3.55 14.94
N ALA A 69 8.25 -3.36 14.02
CA ALA A 69 8.30 -4.14 12.78
C ALA A 69 8.62 -5.62 13.03
N ALA A 70 9.60 -5.92 13.91
CA ALA A 70 9.90 -7.29 14.29
C ALA A 70 8.70 -7.97 14.97
N LEU A 71 7.96 -7.24 15.82
CA LEU A 71 6.75 -7.74 16.44
C LEU A 71 5.67 -8.03 15.39
N MET A 72 5.40 -7.09 14.49
CA MET A 72 4.43 -7.25 13.41
C MET A 72 4.74 -8.45 12.50
N MET A 73 6.03 -8.65 12.15
CA MET A 73 6.46 -9.76 11.30
C MET A 73 6.39 -11.12 12.00
N ARG A 74 6.60 -11.15 13.33
CA ARG A 74 6.63 -12.40 14.11
C ARG A 74 5.25 -12.81 14.63
N ASP A 75 4.49 -11.85 15.12
CA ASP A 75 3.19 -12.05 15.78
C ASP A 75 2.30 -10.81 15.57
N ARG A 76 1.43 -10.92 14.57
CA ARG A 76 0.53 -9.84 14.18
C ARG A 76 -0.52 -9.54 15.26
N SER A 77 -1.08 -10.56 15.90
CA SER A 77 -2.10 -10.38 16.94
C SER A 77 -1.53 -9.63 18.15
N ALA A 78 -0.31 -9.96 18.58
CA ALA A 78 0.36 -9.24 19.66
C ALA A 78 0.71 -7.79 19.27
N TYR A 79 1.08 -7.55 18.01
CA TYR A 79 1.27 -6.19 17.50
C TYR A 79 -0.02 -5.36 17.56
N GLU A 80 -1.13 -5.91 17.07
CA GLU A 80 -2.43 -5.22 17.06
C GLU A 80 -2.93 -4.90 18.48
N GLN A 81 -2.76 -5.84 19.42
CA GLN A 81 -3.08 -5.60 20.83
C GLN A 81 -2.23 -4.46 21.41
N ARG A 82 -0.93 -4.46 21.14
CA ARG A 82 -0.01 -3.41 21.61
C ARG A 82 -0.32 -2.05 20.98
N VAL A 83 -0.69 -2.01 19.71
CA VAL A 83 -1.14 -0.77 19.03
C VAL A 83 -2.40 -0.24 19.73
N LYS A 84 -3.39 -1.10 20.00
CA LYS A 84 -4.62 -0.71 20.69
C LYS A 84 -4.35 -0.10 22.07
N GLU A 85 -3.53 -0.76 22.89
CA GLU A 85 -3.13 -0.27 24.20
C GLU A 85 -2.44 1.10 24.13
N TYR A 86 -1.58 1.31 23.12
CA TYR A 86 -0.88 2.58 22.93
C TYR A 86 -1.82 3.69 22.44
N CYS A 87 -2.74 3.39 21.53
CA CYS A 87 -3.78 4.34 21.10
C CYS A 87 -4.64 4.78 22.29
N GLU A 88 -5.09 3.85 23.12
CA GLU A 88 -5.87 4.17 24.32
C GLU A 88 -5.07 5.01 25.33
N LYS A 89 -3.75 4.86 25.39
CA LYS A 89 -2.91 5.57 26.35
C LYS A 89 -2.49 6.97 25.88
N TYR A 90 -2.26 7.15 24.59
CA TYR A 90 -1.58 8.34 24.05
C TYR A 90 -2.33 9.08 22.92
N ALA A 91 -3.36 8.48 22.33
CA ALA A 91 -4.12 9.05 21.21
C ALA A 91 -5.56 9.38 21.61
N LYS A 92 -5.74 9.92 22.82
CA LYS A 92 -7.07 10.27 23.32
C LYS A 92 -7.52 11.63 22.78
N PRO A 93 -8.81 11.83 22.49
CA PRO A 93 -9.32 13.11 21.99
C PRO A 93 -9.08 14.24 23.00
N GLU A 94 -9.06 13.93 24.30
CA GLU A 94 -8.79 14.92 25.36
C GLU A 94 -7.36 15.48 25.29
N ASP A 95 -6.40 14.70 24.77
CA ASP A 95 -5.00 15.11 24.64
C ASP A 95 -4.77 16.03 23.42
N ILE A 96 -5.74 16.09 22.49
CA ILE A 96 -5.66 16.86 21.23
C ILE A 96 -6.36 18.24 21.36
N GLY A 97 -7.08 18.48 22.46
CA GLY A 97 -7.79 19.74 22.70
C GLY A 97 -9.01 19.97 21.79
N GLY A 98 -9.50 18.93 21.11
CA GLY A 98 -10.63 18.98 20.17
C GLY A 98 -11.86 18.23 20.68
N ALA A 99 -13.05 18.80 20.45
CA ALA A 99 -14.36 18.27 20.81
C ALA A 99 -14.62 16.84 20.27
N PRO A 100 -15.48 16.03 20.93
CA PRO A 100 -15.69 14.64 20.54
C PRO A 100 -16.39 14.56 19.18
N GLU A 101 -15.76 13.93 18.19
CA GLU A 101 -16.47 13.45 17.00
C GLU A 101 -17.06 12.06 17.28
N GLU A 102 -18.33 11.93 16.93
CA GLU A 102 -19.20 10.76 17.14
C GLU A 102 -18.57 9.50 16.51
N LYS A 103 -18.33 8.47 17.32
CA LYS A 103 -17.86 7.15 16.86
C LYS A 103 -18.91 6.50 15.96
N SER A 104 -18.65 6.40 14.66
CA SER A 104 -19.31 5.40 13.82
C SER A 104 -18.65 4.05 14.08
N SER A 105 -19.28 3.27 14.97
CA SER A 105 -18.96 1.87 15.21
C SER A 105 -19.48 1.06 14.02
N ASP A 106 -18.62 0.76 13.04
CA ASP A 106 -18.92 -0.20 11.97
C ASP A 106 -17.96 -1.38 12.12
N ASP A 107 -18.44 -2.35 12.90
CA ASP A 107 -17.87 -3.66 13.15
C ASP A 107 -18.33 -4.56 11.99
N GLU A 108 -17.52 -4.70 10.96
CA GLU A 108 -17.75 -5.70 9.90
C GLU A 108 -16.60 -6.71 9.94
N ASP A 109 -16.92 -7.83 10.58
CA ASP A 109 -16.21 -9.10 10.64
C ASP A 109 -15.87 -9.59 9.21
N LEU A 110 -14.61 -9.47 8.81
CA LEU A 110 -14.11 -10.11 7.60
C LEU A 110 -13.62 -11.51 7.95
N SER A 111 -14.55 -12.45 7.82
CA SER A 111 -14.36 -13.89 7.95
C SER A 111 -13.14 -14.40 7.16
N GLU A 112 -12.31 -15.17 7.85
CA GLU A 112 -11.19 -15.96 7.30
C GLU A 112 -11.73 -17.05 6.36
N ASP A 113 -11.63 -16.84 5.05
CA ASP A 113 -11.76 -17.94 4.08
C ASP A 113 -10.36 -18.44 3.70
N GLU A 114 -10.11 -19.68 4.13
CA GLU A 114 -8.94 -20.50 3.88
C GLU A 114 -8.55 -20.55 2.39
N TYR A 115 -7.31 -20.17 2.07
CA TYR A 115 -6.70 -20.52 0.79
C TYR A 115 -6.40 -22.03 0.81
N ASP A 116 -7.36 -22.82 0.35
CA ASP A 116 -7.16 -24.23 0.07
C ASP A 116 -6.14 -24.38 -1.07
N SER A 117 -4.99 -24.92 -0.71
CA SER A 117 -3.90 -25.31 -1.60
C SER A 117 -4.32 -26.58 -2.37
N SER A 118 -4.94 -26.43 -3.54
CA SER A 118 -5.20 -27.55 -4.44
C SER A 118 -4.16 -27.59 -5.57
N ASP A 119 -3.10 -28.36 -5.31
CA ASP A 119 -2.22 -28.97 -6.31
C ASP A 119 -2.98 -30.13 -6.97
N ASP A 120 -3.30 -30.03 -8.26
CA ASP A 120 -3.61 -31.21 -9.07
C ASP A 120 -3.06 -31.05 -10.49
N ALA A 121 -2.05 -31.86 -10.77
CA ALA A 121 -1.46 -32.05 -12.08
C ALA A 121 -2.33 -33.00 -12.91
N VAL A 122 -2.80 -32.56 -14.08
CA VAL A 122 -3.28 -33.49 -15.13
C VAL A 122 -2.70 -33.14 -16.49
N ALA A 123 -1.98 -34.14 -17.03
CA ALA A 123 -1.46 -34.24 -18.37
C ALA A 123 -2.56 -34.52 -19.41
N GLY A 124 -2.28 -34.24 -20.69
CA GLY A 124 -2.80 -35.07 -21.80
C GLY A 124 -3.45 -34.36 -22.98
N GLN A 125 -2.74 -34.41 -24.11
CA GLN A 125 -3.17 -34.35 -25.52
C GLN A 125 -3.89 -33.12 -26.09
N ALA A 126 -3.28 -32.57 -27.15
CA ALA A 126 -3.97 -31.95 -28.27
C ALA A 126 -3.73 -32.79 -29.53
N ASP A 127 -4.79 -33.13 -30.27
CA ASP A 127 -4.83 -33.30 -31.73
C ASP A 127 -6.29 -33.52 -32.21
N PRO A 128 -6.65 -33.29 -33.50
CA PRO A 128 -5.80 -33.06 -34.67
C PRO A 128 -5.93 -31.67 -35.35
#